data_AF-A0A7C7RLT4-F1
#
_entry.id   AF-A0A7C7RLT4-F1
#
_cell.length_a   1.000
_cell.length_b   1.000
_cell.length_c   1.000
_cell.angle_alpha   90.00
_cell.angle_beta   90.00
_cell.angle_gamma   90.00
#
_symmetry.space_group_name_H-M   'P 1'
#
loop_
_entity.id
_entity.type
_entity.pdbx_description
1 polymer ?
#
loop_
_entity_poly.entity_id
_entity_poly.type
_entity_poly.pdbx_seq_one_letter_code
_entity_poly.pdbx_strand_id
1 'polypeptide(L)'
;MKRLTLILIALTICTGMILTLTPFSLAAELSNDDCVKCHTQPPADIAANGGAHKTEVTCMECHEGHPPTIRENIPACSSCHSGKSHYELQNCLSCHNNPHTPLILHLAKDITGPCLTCHQEQGVLLQENKSFHTTMACTACHQEHAQVPPCVNCHEPHSETMVQADCSQCHQAHKPLVVVYNDSTPSESCGSCHEEALSQLSTSNTKHQALACAACHKDKHKTVPTCQDCHSVPHSAGMMKKFPTCGECHNTAHDLNL
;
A
#
# COMPACT_ATOMS: atom_id res chain seq x y z
N MET A 1 -18.08 -106.37 -36.05
CA MET A 1 -18.53 -106.35 -37.46
C MET A 1 -18.21 -104.98 -38.04
N LYS A 2 -17.02 -104.80 -38.65
CA LYS A 2 -16.80 -104.66 -40.11
C LYS A 2 -17.78 -103.70 -40.82
N ARG A 3 -17.27 -102.53 -41.25
CA ARG A 3 -17.20 -102.03 -42.66
C ARG A 3 -16.81 -100.52 -42.64
N LEU A 4 -15.62 -100.15 -43.11
CA LEU A 4 -15.25 -99.74 -44.49
C LEU A 4 -16.01 -98.48 -44.97
N THR A 5 -15.43 -97.28 -44.92
CA THR A 5 -14.65 -96.56 -45.97
C THR A 5 -15.51 -95.76 -46.96
N LEU A 6 -15.29 -94.42 -47.03
CA LEU A 6 -15.05 -93.55 -48.21
C LEU A 6 -15.41 -92.09 -47.84
N ILE A 7 -14.43 -91.20 -47.68
CA ILE A 7 -14.03 -90.14 -48.63
C ILE A 7 -15.17 -89.21 -49.06
N LEU A 8 -15.14 -87.97 -48.57
CA LEU A 8 -15.29 -86.78 -49.41
C LEU A 8 -14.66 -85.58 -48.68
N ILE A 9 -13.55 -85.08 -49.23
CA ILE A 9 -12.91 -83.82 -48.82
C ILE A 9 -13.74 -82.70 -49.45
N ALA A 10 -14.55 -82.00 -48.67
CA ALA A 10 -15.16 -80.75 -49.06
C ALA A 10 -14.34 -79.61 -48.44
N LEU A 11 -13.43 -79.05 -49.23
CA LEU A 11 -12.66 -77.86 -48.88
C LEU A 11 -13.60 -76.65 -48.98
N THR A 12 -14.36 -76.36 -47.92
CA THR A 12 -15.13 -75.12 -47.81
C THR A 12 -14.17 -73.97 -47.53
N ILE A 13 -13.93 -73.16 -48.55
CA ILE A 13 -13.21 -71.88 -48.45
C ILE A 13 -14.05 -70.97 -47.56
N CYS A 14 -13.66 -70.89 -46.29
CA CYS A 14 -14.19 -69.92 -45.34
C CYS A 14 -13.55 -68.56 -45.68
N THR A 15 -14.18 -67.78 -46.55
CA THR A 15 -13.84 -66.37 -46.75
C THR A 15 -14.12 -65.63 -45.45
N GLY A 16 -13.09 -65.54 -44.61
CA GLY A 16 -13.11 -64.72 -43.40
C GLY A 16 -13.36 -63.28 -43.77
N MET A 17 -14.58 -62.81 -43.53
CA MET A 17 -14.93 -61.40 -43.52
C MET A 17 -14.22 -60.78 -42.31
N ILE A 18 -13.01 -60.29 -42.53
CA ILE A 18 -12.24 -59.54 -41.54
C ILE A 18 -13.01 -58.23 -41.32
N LEU A 19 -13.79 -58.20 -40.25
CA LEU A 19 -14.41 -56.99 -39.75
C LEU A 19 -13.27 -56.11 -39.20
N THR A 20 -12.75 -55.21 -40.04
CA THR A 20 -11.78 -54.20 -39.61
C THR A 20 -12.49 -53.24 -38.66
N LEU A 21 -12.40 -53.49 -37.37
CA LEU A 21 -12.67 -52.50 -36.34
C LEU A 21 -11.64 -51.39 -36.53
N THR A 22 -12.03 -50.32 -37.22
CA THR A 22 -11.26 -49.08 -37.23
C THR A 22 -11.17 -48.59 -35.79
N PRO A 23 -9.97 -48.49 -35.19
CA PRO A 23 -9.86 -47.91 -33.87
C PRO A 23 -10.38 -46.48 -33.95
N PHE A 24 -11.43 -46.19 -33.19
CA PHE A 24 -11.80 -44.81 -32.91
C PHE A 24 -10.57 -44.18 -32.24
N SER A 25 -9.87 -43.32 -32.97
CA SER A 25 -8.83 -42.48 -32.36
C SER A 25 -9.54 -41.60 -31.36
N LEU A 26 -9.34 -41.84 -30.06
CA LEU A 26 -9.63 -40.79 -29.09
C LEU A 26 -8.85 -39.55 -29.55
N ALA A 27 -9.54 -38.42 -29.65
CA ALA A 27 -8.85 -37.15 -29.82
C ALA A 27 -7.89 -37.00 -28.64
N ALA A 28 -6.64 -36.63 -28.91
CA ALA A 28 -5.68 -36.38 -27.84
C ALA A 28 -6.23 -35.27 -26.95
N GLU A 29 -6.33 -35.55 -25.65
CA GLU A 29 -6.75 -34.54 -24.67
C GLU A 29 -5.59 -33.58 -24.41
N LEU A 30 -5.91 -32.29 -24.26
CA LEU A 30 -4.94 -31.26 -23.94
C LEU A 30 -4.41 -31.49 -22.52
N SER A 31 -3.09 -31.40 -22.34
CA SER A 31 -2.44 -31.45 -21.02
C SER A 31 -1.72 -30.13 -20.70
N ASN A 32 -1.38 -29.90 -19.42
CA ASN A 32 -0.64 -28.69 -19.00
C ASN A 32 0.71 -28.54 -19.73
N ASP A 33 1.38 -29.64 -20.08
CA ASP A 33 2.67 -29.63 -20.80
C ASP A 33 2.52 -29.19 -22.27
N ASP A 34 1.30 -29.20 -22.81
CA ASP A 34 1.03 -28.74 -24.17
C ASP A 34 0.95 -27.21 -24.25
N CYS A 35 0.56 -26.53 -23.15
CA CYS A 35 0.33 -25.09 -23.14
C CYS A 35 1.56 -24.30 -23.60
N VAL A 36 2.76 -24.66 -23.12
CA VAL A 36 4.02 -23.96 -23.45
C VAL A 36 4.42 -24.07 -24.93
N LYS A 37 3.88 -25.06 -25.67
CA LYS A 37 4.16 -25.23 -27.10
C LYS A 37 3.59 -24.10 -27.94
N CYS A 38 2.55 -23.42 -27.45
CA CYS A 38 1.89 -22.29 -28.13
C CYS A 38 1.90 -21.00 -27.30
N HIS A 39 1.79 -21.09 -25.97
CA HIS A 39 1.80 -19.96 -25.05
C HIS A 39 3.13 -19.94 -24.28
N THR A 40 4.14 -19.28 -24.83
CA THR A 40 5.46 -19.21 -24.21
C THR A 40 5.52 -18.18 -23.07
N GLN A 41 4.77 -17.08 -23.18
CA GLN A 41 4.81 -15.99 -22.20
C GLN A 41 4.15 -16.34 -20.85
N PRO A 42 2.91 -16.86 -20.78
CA PRO A 42 2.28 -17.15 -19.49
C PRO A 42 3.07 -18.11 -18.58
N PRO A 43 3.63 -19.23 -19.08
CA PRO A 43 4.48 -20.09 -18.25
C PRO A 43 5.74 -19.37 -17.76
N ALA A 44 6.35 -18.51 -18.58
CA ALA A 44 7.51 -17.72 -18.17
C ALA A 44 7.16 -16.69 -17.09
N ASP A 45 6.02 -16.01 -17.24
CA ASP A 45 5.47 -15.06 -16.27
C ASP A 45 5.19 -15.74 -14.93
N ILE A 46 4.52 -16.90 -14.93
CA ILE A 46 4.26 -17.69 -13.72
C ILE A 46 5.58 -18.14 -13.08
N ALA A 47 6.53 -18.62 -13.89
CA ALA A 47 7.82 -19.09 -13.39
C ALA A 47 8.59 -17.97 -12.68
N ALA A 48 8.54 -16.74 -13.21
CA ALA A 48 9.21 -15.57 -12.66
C ALA A 48 8.46 -14.96 -11.47
N ASN A 49 7.13 -14.78 -11.58
CA ASN A 49 6.34 -13.92 -10.67
C ASN A 49 4.94 -14.47 -10.34
N GLY A 50 4.67 -15.76 -10.56
CA GLY A 50 3.34 -16.36 -10.37
C GLY A 50 2.85 -16.47 -8.93
N GLY A 51 3.73 -16.30 -7.94
CA GLY A 51 3.37 -16.49 -6.53
C GLY A 51 2.72 -17.86 -6.30
N ALA A 52 1.57 -17.88 -5.62
CA ALA A 52 0.81 -19.12 -5.38
C ALA A 52 0.28 -19.76 -6.68
N HIS A 53 0.07 -19.01 -7.76
CA HIS A 53 -0.37 -19.59 -9.04
C HIS A 53 0.71 -20.47 -9.69
N LYS A 54 1.96 -20.44 -9.18
CA LYS A 54 3.03 -21.32 -9.62
C LYS A 54 2.94 -22.72 -9.00
N THR A 55 2.32 -22.86 -7.83
CA THR A 55 2.36 -24.11 -7.04
C THR A 55 0.99 -24.67 -6.71
N GLU A 56 -0.04 -23.81 -6.58
CA GLU A 56 -1.37 -24.20 -6.11
C GLU A 56 -2.40 -24.31 -7.25
N VAL A 57 -2.03 -23.90 -8.47
CA VAL A 57 -2.93 -23.88 -9.63
C VAL A 57 -2.14 -24.31 -10.87
N THR A 58 -2.74 -25.16 -11.69
CA THR A 58 -2.24 -25.55 -13.02
C THR A 58 -2.96 -24.77 -14.13
N CYS A 59 -2.41 -24.81 -15.35
CA CYS A 59 -2.99 -24.09 -16.49
C CYS A 59 -4.46 -24.49 -16.71
N MET A 60 -4.78 -25.78 -16.61
CA MET A 60 -6.14 -26.30 -16.82
C MET A 60 -7.10 -26.13 -15.63
N GLU A 61 -6.59 -25.86 -14.42
CA GLU A 61 -7.43 -25.51 -13.27
C GLU A 61 -7.88 -24.04 -13.33
N CYS A 62 -7.16 -23.19 -14.07
CA CYS A 62 -7.57 -21.83 -14.38
C CYS A 62 -8.21 -21.70 -15.77
N HIS A 63 -7.87 -22.58 -16.71
CA HIS A 63 -8.43 -22.61 -18.07
C HIS A 63 -9.25 -23.89 -18.30
N GLU A 64 -10.55 -23.82 -18.01
CA GLU A 64 -11.53 -24.90 -18.16
C GLU A 64 -11.93 -25.11 -19.64
N GLY A 65 -10.95 -25.43 -20.48
CA GLY A 65 -11.10 -25.64 -21.91
C GLY A 65 -10.26 -24.69 -22.75
N HIS A 66 -10.39 -24.78 -24.07
CA HIS A 66 -9.59 -24.00 -25.01
C HIS A 66 -10.43 -23.46 -26.18
N PRO A 67 -10.19 -22.22 -26.64
CA PRO A 67 -10.84 -21.70 -27.84
C PRO A 67 -10.47 -22.51 -29.11
N PRO A 68 -11.37 -22.61 -30.11
CA PRO A 68 -12.68 -21.99 -30.18
C PRO A 68 -13.79 -22.77 -29.44
N THR A 69 -13.52 -23.98 -28.95
CA THR A 69 -14.51 -24.86 -28.34
C THR A 69 -15.13 -24.23 -27.08
N ILE A 70 -14.28 -23.71 -26.18
CA ILE A 70 -14.70 -22.96 -25.00
C ILE A 70 -14.07 -21.57 -25.09
N ARG A 71 -14.90 -20.54 -25.25
CA ARG A 71 -14.43 -19.14 -25.39
C ARG A 71 -14.20 -18.47 -24.04
N GLU A 72 -15.10 -18.67 -23.09
CA GLU A 72 -15.01 -18.15 -21.73
C GLU A 72 -14.53 -19.30 -20.84
N ASN A 73 -13.23 -19.56 -20.87
CA ASN A 73 -12.60 -20.69 -20.18
C ASN A 73 -11.95 -20.29 -18.84
N ILE A 74 -12.02 -19.03 -18.44
CA ILE A 74 -11.40 -18.54 -17.19
C ILE A 74 -12.51 -18.34 -16.14
N PRO A 75 -12.45 -19.02 -14.97
CA PRO A 75 -13.43 -18.84 -13.92
C PRO A 75 -13.29 -17.48 -13.23
N ALA A 76 -14.31 -17.08 -12.48
CA ALA A 76 -14.25 -15.88 -11.66
C ALA A 76 -13.15 -15.99 -10.59
N CYS A 77 -12.43 -14.90 -10.33
CA CYS A 77 -11.36 -14.88 -9.32
C CYS A 77 -11.86 -15.32 -7.93
N SER A 78 -13.11 -14.99 -7.60
CA SER A 78 -13.76 -15.33 -6.32
C SER A 78 -14.03 -16.83 -6.12
N SER A 79 -13.89 -17.66 -7.16
CA SER A 79 -13.98 -19.12 -7.02
C SER A 79 -12.84 -19.69 -6.17
N CYS A 80 -11.69 -19.01 -6.14
CA CYS A 80 -10.52 -19.42 -5.36
C CYS A 80 -10.09 -18.36 -4.33
N HIS A 81 -10.26 -17.07 -4.63
CA HIS A 81 -9.91 -15.97 -3.72
C HIS A 81 -11.08 -15.60 -2.81
N SER A 82 -10.91 -15.79 -1.50
CA SER A 82 -11.97 -15.50 -0.52
C SER A 82 -11.41 -15.18 0.88
N GLY A 83 -12.28 -14.80 1.82
CA GLY A 83 -11.94 -14.67 3.25
C GLY A 83 -11.33 -13.32 3.68
N LYS A 84 -11.25 -12.34 2.78
CA LYS A 84 -10.87 -10.95 3.09
C LYS A 84 -11.74 -10.00 2.29
N SER A 85 -12.03 -8.82 2.84
CA SER A 85 -12.82 -7.76 2.19
C SER A 85 -12.24 -7.34 0.83
N HIS A 86 -10.92 -7.44 0.66
CA HIS A 86 -10.28 -7.22 -0.65
C HIS A 86 -10.79 -8.15 -1.75
N TYR A 87 -11.06 -9.42 -1.43
CA TYR A 87 -11.53 -10.41 -2.42
C TYR A 87 -13.02 -10.28 -2.75
N GLU A 88 -13.75 -9.41 -2.03
CA GLU A 88 -15.15 -9.07 -2.32
C GLU A 88 -15.26 -7.94 -3.36
N LEU A 89 -14.13 -7.27 -3.65
CA LEU A 89 -14.06 -6.21 -4.64
C LEU A 89 -14.38 -6.74 -6.04
N GLN A 90 -15.06 -5.90 -6.81
CA GLN A 90 -15.29 -6.14 -8.23
C GLN A 90 -14.13 -5.59 -9.06
N ASN A 91 -14.01 -6.05 -10.31
CA ASN A 91 -13.03 -5.55 -11.28
C ASN A 91 -11.56 -5.75 -10.85
N CYS A 92 -11.19 -6.97 -10.41
CA CYS A 92 -9.85 -7.32 -9.93
C CYS A 92 -8.73 -6.93 -10.91
N LEU A 93 -9.02 -7.02 -12.21
CA LEU A 93 -8.08 -6.70 -13.29
C LEU A 93 -7.74 -5.21 -13.44
N SER A 94 -8.41 -4.32 -12.70
CA SER A 94 -8.03 -2.90 -12.66
C SER A 94 -6.65 -2.67 -12.06
N CYS A 95 -6.21 -3.58 -11.18
CA CYS A 95 -4.90 -3.55 -10.53
C CYS A 95 -4.08 -4.82 -10.82
N HIS A 96 -4.73 -5.98 -10.89
CA HIS A 96 -4.13 -7.26 -11.23
C HIS A 96 -4.30 -7.56 -12.72
N ASN A 97 -3.71 -6.73 -13.58
CA ASN A 97 -3.91 -6.81 -15.03
C ASN A 97 -3.43 -8.14 -15.66
N ASN A 98 -2.51 -8.85 -15.01
CA ASN A 98 -2.00 -10.14 -15.43
C ASN A 98 -2.14 -11.18 -14.31
N PRO A 99 -3.12 -12.10 -14.40
CA PRO A 99 -3.29 -13.19 -13.43
C PRO A 99 -2.09 -14.13 -13.34
N HIS A 100 -1.19 -14.15 -14.33
CA HIS A 100 0.04 -14.94 -14.29
C HIS A 100 1.16 -14.30 -13.47
N THR A 101 1.04 -13.00 -13.15
CA THR A 101 1.95 -12.27 -12.27
C THR A 101 1.14 -11.51 -11.20
N PRO A 102 0.39 -12.20 -10.34
CA PRO A 102 -0.65 -11.58 -9.52
C PRO A 102 -0.12 -10.55 -8.52
N LEU A 103 1.17 -10.60 -8.15
CA LEU A 103 1.80 -9.65 -7.22
C LEU A 103 2.53 -8.50 -7.92
N ILE A 104 2.54 -8.46 -9.25
CA ILE A 104 2.96 -7.30 -10.03
C ILE A 104 1.70 -6.49 -10.33
N LEU A 105 1.45 -5.47 -9.51
CA LEU A 105 0.27 -4.63 -9.63
C LEU A 105 0.55 -3.43 -10.52
N HIS A 106 -0.46 -3.04 -11.29
CA HIS A 106 -0.49 -1.78 -12.01
C HIS A 106 -1.61 -0.92 -11.46
N LEU A 107 -1.27 0.11 -10.68
CA LEU A 107 -2.27 0.97 -10.07
C LEU A 107 -2.71 2.04 -11.08
N ALA A 108 -4.00 2.02 -11.44
CA ALA A 108 -4.58 3.12 -12.21
C ALA A 108 -4.74 4.38 -11.35
N LYS A 109 -4.97 5.51 -12.02
CA LYS A 109 -5.27 6.78 -11.35
C LYS A 109 -6.63 6.72 -10.65
N ASP A 110 -6.80 7.59 -9.67
CA ASP A 110 -8.06 7.85 -8.97
C ASP A 110 -8.65 6.64 -8.21
N ILE A 111 -7.79 5.81 -7.61
CA ILE A 111 -8.19 4.65 -6.80
C ILE A 111 -8.03 4.96 -5.30
N THR A 112 -9.09 4.68 -4.54
CA THR A 112 -9.11 4.76 -3.06
C THR A 112 -9.74 3.54 -2.41
N GLY A 113 -10.94 3.15 -2.86
CA GLY A 113 -11.74 2.10 -2.22
C GLY A 113 -10.98 0.79 -1.97
N PRO A 114 -10.33 0.19 -2.99
CA PRO A 114 -9.54 -1.03 -2.82
C PRO A 114 -8.44 -0.93 -1.77
N CYS A 115 -7.76 0.21 -1.67
CA CYS A 115 -6.67 0.42 -0.72
C CYS A 115 -7.16 0.32 0.73
N LEU A 116 -8.36 0.85 1.00
CA LEU A 116 -8.96 0.89 2.34
C LEU A 116 -9.44 -0.47 2.85
N THR A 117 -9.48 -1.51 2.00
CA THR A 117 -9.76 -2.89 2.45
C THR A 117 -8.68 -3.45 3.36
N CYS A 118 -7.44 -2.91 3.28
CA CYS A 118 -6.32 -3.26 4.14
C CYS A 118 -5.77 -2.04 4.91
N HIS A 119 -5.83 -0.84 4.34
CA HIS A 119 -5.28 0.40 4.91
C HIS A 119 -6.36 1.31 5.53
N GLN A 120 -7.31 0.73 6.26
CA GLN A 120 -8.44 1.46 6.83
C GLN A 120 -8.01 2.63 7.73
N GLU A 121 -7.02 2.41 8.59
CA GLU A 121 -6.49 3.44 9.49
C GLU A 121 -6.02 4.69 8.74
N GLN A 122 -5.37 4.52 7.58
CA GLN A 122 -4.86 5.65 6.79
C GLN A 122 -6.00 6.50 6.24
N GLY A 123 -7.12 5.86 5.87
CA GLY A 123 -8.36 6.53 5.51
C GLY A 123 -8.96 7.31 6.69
N VAL A 124 -8.98 6.73 7.89
CA VAL A 124 -9.46 7.39 9.11
C VAL A 124 -8.62 8.63 9.42
N LEU A 125 -7.29 8.52 9.37
CA LEU A 125 -6.38 9.64 9.62
C LEU A 125 -6.66 10.82 8.69
N LEU A 126 -6.84 10.59 7.39
CA LEU A 126 -7.16 11.64 6.42
C LEU A 126 -8.53 12.30 6.65
N GLN A 127 -9.52 11.54 7.13
CA GLN A 127 -10.86 12.06 7.41
C GLN A 127 -10.90 12.90 8.70
N GLU A 128 -10.21 12.45 9.74
CA GLU A 128 -10.14 13.15 11.03
C GLU A 128 -9.23 14.38 10.96
N ASN A 129 -8.18 14.34 10.14
CA ASN A 129 -7.16 15.37 10.04
C ASN A 129 -7.19 16.02 8.65
N LYS A 130 -8.31 16.67 8.35
CA LYS A 130 -8.59 17.22 7.02
C LYS A 130 -7.48 18.16 6.54
N SER A 131 -7.03 17.91 5.32
CA SER A 131 -6.10 18.77 4.58
C SER A 131 -6.42 18.69 3.08
N PHE A 132 -5.61 19.33 2.23
CA PHE A 132 -5.76 19.18 0.78
C PHE A 132 -5.61 17.71 0.33
N HIS A 133 -4.80 16.91 1.04
CA HIS A 133 -4.65 15.47 0.73
C HIS A 133 -5.95 14.67 0.90
N THR A 134 -6.90 15.14 1.72
CA THR A 134 -8.21 14.49 1.88
C THR A 134 -9.05 14.54 0.60
N THR A 135 -8.76 15.45 -0.33
CA THR A 135 -9.46 15.55 -1.62
C THR A 135 -8.83 14.71 -2.72
N MET A 136 -7.73 14.00 -2.41
CA MET A 136 -7.00 13.18 -3.38
C MET A 136 -7.34 11.71 -3.24
N ALA A 137 -7.26 10.98 -4.36
CA ALA A 137 -7.27 9.53 -4.32
C ALA A 137 -5.93 8.99 -3.77
N CYS A 138 -5.92 7.78 -3.23
CA CYS A 138 -4.69 7.16 -2.71
C CYS A 138 -3.60 7.07 -3.79
N THR A 139 -3.99 6.76 -5.04
CA THR A 139 -3.06 6.65 -6.16
C THR A 139 -2.59 7.97 -6.75
N ALA A 140 -3.06 9.12 -6.24
CA ALA A 140 -2.46 10.41 -6.57
C ALA A 140 -1.02 10.51 -6.04
N CYS A 141 -0.75 9.87 -4.89
CA CYS A 141 0.57 9.83 -4.27
C CYS A 141 1.20 8.44 -4.38
N HIS A 142 0.45 7.37 -4.11
CA HIS A 142 0.94 5.98 -4.15
C HIS A 142 0.78 5.37 -5.54
N GLN A 143 1.79 5.57 -6.40
CA GLN A 143 1.78 5.08 -7.78
C GLN A 143 2.15 3.59 -7.88
N GLU A 144 2.84 3.08 -6.87
CA GLU A 144 3.21 1.67 -6.74
C GLU A 144 2.75 1.13 -5.38
N HIS A 145 2.31 -0.13 -5.37
CA HIS A 145 1.88 -0.77 -4.13
C HIS A 145 3.09 -0.99 -3.20
N ALA A 146 2.90 -0.75 -1.90
CA ALA A 146 3.94 -0.78 -0.87
C ALA A 146 5.07 0.26 -1.01
N GLN A 147 4.88 1.27 -1.88
CA GLN A 147 5.83 2.38 -2.02
C GLN A 147 5.34 3.62 -1.25
N VAL A 148 6.21 4.20 -0.43
CA VAL A 148 5.95 5.48 0.27
C VAL A 148 6.54 6.62 -0.57
N PRO A 149 5.73 7.51 -1.14
CA PRO A 149 6.21 8.61 -1.94
C PRO A 149 6.88 9.68 -1.05
N PRO A 150 7.97 10.30 -1.51
CA PRO A 150 8.58 11.40 -0.80
C PRO A 150 7.68 12.66 -0.88
N CYS A 151 7.57 13.37 0.23
CA CYS A 151 6.86 14.64 0.36
C CYS A 151 7.40 15.69 -0.62
N VAL A 152 8.72 15.71 -0.83
CA VAL A 152 9.40 16.71 -1.66
C VAL A 152 9.11 16.56 -3.16
N ASN A 153 8.37 15.53 -3.59
CA ASN A 153 7.86 15.47 -4.96
C ASN A 153 6.86 16.59 -5.26
N CYS A 154 6.22 17.16 -4.23
CA CYS A 154 5.24 18.24 -4.38
C CYS A 154 5.41 19.38 -3.39
N HIS A 155 6.12 19.18 -2.27
CA HIS A 155 6.31 20.19 -1.23
C HIS A 155 7.74 20.72 -1.22
N GLU A 156 7.87 22.05 -1.10
CA GLU A 156 9.15 22.69 -0.83
C GLU A 156 9.52 22.54 0.66
N PRO A 157 10.78 22.25 0.99
CA PRO A 157 11.24 22.24 2.38
C PRO A 157 11.15 23.63 3.04
N HIS A 158 11.09 23.67 4.37
CA HIS A 158 11.02 24.94 5.11
C HIS A 158 12.39 25.62 5.29
N SER A 159 13.48 24.96 4.90
CA SER A 159 14.83 25.53 4.83
C SER A 159 15.65 24.82 3.76
N GLU A 160 16.69 25.47 3.24
CA GLU A 160 17.60 24.89 2.24
C GLU A 160 18.34 23.64 2.73
N THR A 161 18.44 23.48 4.05
CA THR A 161 19.12 22.35 4.70
C THR A 161 18.22 21.17 5.00
N MET A 162 16.90 21.32 4.88
CA MET A 162 15.93 20.30 5.26
C MET A 162 15.73 19.30 4.11
N VAL A 163 15.89 18.01 4.41
CA VAL A 163 15.76 16.91 3.44
C VAL A 163 14.52 16.05 3.71
N GLN A 164 14.21 15.11 2.81
CA GLN A 164 13.03 14.24 2.92
C GLN A 164 12.91 13.51 4.28
N ALA A 165 14.03 13.10 4.87
CA ALA A 165 14.05 12.43 6.17
C ALA A 165 13.52 13.35 7.30
N ASP A 166 13.76 14.65 7.17
CA ASP A 166 13.40 15.65 8.17
C ASP A 166 11.91 15.98 8.18
N CYS A 167 11.23 15.84 7.04
CA CYS A 167 9.80 16.09 6.93
C CYS A 167 9.02 15.27 7.96
N SER A 168 9.42 13.99 8.14
CA SER A 168 8.75 13.05 9.04
C SER A 168 9.02 13.29 10.53
N GLN A 169 9.99 14.14 10.86
CA GLN A 169 10.27 14.53 12.24
C GLN A 169 9.19 15.47 12.80
N CYS A 170 8.49 16.18 11.89
CA CYS A 170 7.48 17.18 12.23
C CYS A 170 6.08 16.80 11.70
N HIS A 171 6.01 16.30 10.48
CA HIS A 171 4.77 15.97 9.78
C HIS A 171 4.59 14.46 9.68
N GLN A 172 3.36 13.98 9.89
CA GLN A 172 3.04 12.58 9.63
C GLN A 172 2.21 12.44 8.36
N ALA A 173 2.52 11.41 7.56
CA ALA A 173 1.70 11.02 6.42
C ALA A 173 0.24 10.83 6.85
N HIS A 174 -0.70 11.14 5.95
CA HIS A 174 -2.15 11.07 6.19
C HIS A 174 -2.70 12.00 7.27
N LYS A 175 -1.87 12.81 7.94
CA LYS A 175 -2.29 13.93 8.82
C LYS A 175 -1.23 15.05 8.89
N PRO A 176 -0.79 15.60 7.75
CA PRO A 176 0.38 16.49 7.69
C PRO A 176 0.23 17.79 8.49
N LEU A 177 -1.00 18.24 8.78
CA LEU A 177 -1.23 19.45 9.59
C LEU A 177 -1.09 19.22 11.10
N VAL A 178 -1.07 17.96 11.55
CA VAL A 178 -0.81 17.62 12.95
C VAL A 178 0.70 17.58 13.16
N VAL A 179 1.27 18.75 13.43
CA VAL A 179 2.71 18.90 13.68
C VAL A 179 3.03 18.38 15.08
N VAL A 180 3.96 17.44 15.14
CA VAL A 180 4.51 16.87 16.37
C VAL A 180 6.02 16.82 16.25
N TYR A 181 6.75 17.08 17.32
CA TYR A 181 8.21 17.04 17.33
C TYR A 181 8.69 16.45 18.65
N ASN A 182 9.96 16.06 18.70
CA ASN A 182 10.54 15.46 19.89
C ASN A 182 11.23 16.52 20.76
N ASP A 183 11.47 16.20 22.02
CA ASP A 183 12.13 17.11 22.98
C ASP A 183 13.58 17.45 22.59
N SER A 184 14.19 16.67 21.70
CA SER A 184 15.55 16.87 21.18
C SER A 184 15.58 17.62 19.85
N THR A 185 14.44 18.11 19.35
CA THR A 185 14.38 18.88 18.11
C THR A 185 15.17 20.19 18.27
N PRO A 186 16.16 20.48 17.39
CA PRO A 186 16.95 21.71 17.46
C PRO A 186 16.09 22.97 17.30
N SER A 187 16.42 24.04 18.02
CA SER A 187 15.72 25.32 17.94
C SER A 187 15.77 25.93 16.53
N GLU A 188 16.84 25.66 15.77
CA GLU A 188 17.01 26.09 14.38
C GLU A 188 15.91 25.52 13.47
N SER A 189 15.46 24.28 13.73
CA SER A 189 14.35 23.66 12.99
C SER A 189 13.02 24.37 13.26
N CYS A 190 12.84 24.93 14.46
CA CYS A 190 11.69 25.78 14.76
C CYS A 190 11.81 27.12 14.04
N GLY A 191 13.03 27.66 13.93
CA GLY A 191 13.35 28.90 13.22
C GLY A 191 12.97 28.91 11.75
N SER A 192 12.93 27.75 11.09
CA SER A 192 12.44 27.60 9.70
C SER A 192 10.99 28.10 9.50
N CYS A 193 10.19 28.16 10.56
CA CYS A 193 8.86 28.78 10.54
C CYS A 193 8.70 29.95 11.53
N HIS A 194 9.52 29.96 12.59
CA HIS A 194 9.46 30.92 13.69
C HIS A 194 10.74 31.76 13.78
N GLU A 195 11.16 32.32 12.65
CA GLU A 195 12.40 33.09 12.52
C GLU A 195 12.50 34.23 13.55
N GLU A 196 11.43 34.99 13.72
CA GLU A 196 11.39 36.11 14.66
C GLU A 196 11.58 35.65 16.11
N ALA A 197 10.88 34.60 16.54
CA ALA A 197 10.98 34.08 17.89
C ALA A 197 12.38 33.51 18.19
N LEU A 198 12.98 32.80 17.22
CA LEU A 198 14.35 32.31 17.34
C LEU A 198 15.35 33.48 17.43
N SER A 199 15.16 34.52 16.61
CA SER A 199 16.00 35.72 16.62
C SER A 199 15.91 36.47 17.95
N GLN A 200 14.69 36.67 18.47
CA GLN A 200 14.46 37.28 19.78
C GLN A 200 15.14 36.49 20.90
N LEU A 201 14.90 35.18 20.97
CA LEU A 201 15.47 34.34 22.03
C LEU A 201 17.00 34.29 21.96
N SER A 202 17.56 34.16 20.76
CA SER A 202 19.02 34.08 20.56
C SER A 202 19.76 35.38 20.87
N THR A 203 19.09 36.52 20.81
CA THR A 203 19.66 37.84 21.16
C THR A 203 19.27 38.31 22.56
N SER A 204 18.38 37.58 23.25
CA SER A 204 17.99 37.85 24.63
C SER A 204 19.16 37.72 25.59
N ASN A 205 19.23 38.60 26.60
CA ASN A 205 20.22 38.53 27.67
C ASN A 205 19.72 37.77 28.91
N THR A 206 18.57 37.09 28.80
CA THR A 206 17.98 36.35 29.93
C THR A 206 18.39 34.88 29.93
N LYS A 207 18.20 34.19 31.06
CA LYS A 207 18.51 32.76 31.17
C LYS A 207 17.69 31.87 30.23
N HIS A 208 16.58 32.35 29.70
CA HIS A 208 15.78 31.61 28.73
C HIS A 208 16.55 31.37 27.41
N GLN A 209 17.50 32.23 27.06
CA GLN A 209 18.36 32.08 25.87
C GLN A 209 19.04 30.70 25.80
N ALA A 210 19.35 30.09 26.96
CA ALA A 210 20.01 28.79 27.04
C ALA A 210 19.06 27.59 26.88
N LEU A 211 17.75 27.81 26.75
CA LEU A 211 16.75 26.76 26.62
C LEU A 211 16.43 26.51 25.14
N ALA A 212 16.30 25.23 24.77
CA ALA A 212 15.79 24.85 23.46
C ALA A 212 14.28 25.15 23.36
N CYS A 213 13.78 25.42 22.16
CA CYS A 213 12.35 25.67 21.93
C CYS A 213 11.47 24.54 22.48
N ALA A 214 11.85 23.28 22.21
CA ALA A 214 11.14 22.09 22.66
C ALA A 214 11.14 21.90 24.18
N ALA A 215 12.06 22.53 24.91
CA ALA A 215 12.07 22.48 26.38
C ALA A 215 10.89 23.25 27.00
N CYS A 216 10.41 24.29 26.32
CA CYS A 216 9.27 25.10 26.75
C CYS A 216 7.98 24.68 26.04
N HIS A 217 8.05 24.47 24.72
CA HIS A 217 6.90 24.10 23.89
C HIS A 217 6.77 22.58 23.81
N LYS A 218 6.34 21.95 24.91
CA LYS A 218 6.27 20.48 25.01
C LYS A 218 5.00 19.88 24.39
N ASP A 219 5.11 18.59 24.07
CA ASP A 219 4.05 17.64 23.68
C ASP A 219 3.28 17.93 22.39
N LYS A 220 2.84 19.17 22.20
CA LYS A 220 2.03 19.61 21.08
C LYS A 220 2.59 20.89 20.51
N HIS A 221 2.62 20.95 19.19
CA HIS A 221 2.91 22.20 18.50
C HIS A 221 1.90 23.28 18.93
N LYS A 222 2.40 24.50 19.13
CA LYS A 222 1.68 25.68 19.66
C LYS A 222 1.32 25.63 21.15
N THR A 223 1.77 24.64 21.92
CA THR A 223 1.72 24.72 23.39
C THR A 223 2.50 25.94 23.84
N VAL A 224 1.89 26.85 24.60
CA VAL A 224 2.60 27.97 25.24
C VAL A 224 2.46 27.78 26.75
N PRO A 225 3.55 27.48 27.47
CA PRO A 225 3.49 27.32 28.92
C PRO A 225 3.20 28.66 29.59
N THR A 226 2.64 28.61 30.79
CA THR A 226 2.51 29.80 31.64
C THR A 226 3.84 30.06 32.34
N CYS A 227 4.10 31.31 32.73
CA CYS A 227 5.30 31.64 33.52
C CYS A 227 5.34 30.82 34.83
N GLN A 228 4.17 30.54 35.40
CA GLN A 228 4.00 29.86 36.68
C GLN A 228 4.27 28.36 36.60
N ASP A 229 4.33 27.78 35.40
CA ASP A 229 4.70 26.37 35.22
C ASP A 229 6.14 26.09 35.68
N CYS A 230 7.00 27.14 35.67
CA CYS A 230 8.40 27.05 36.08
C CYS A 230 8.78 28.08 37.18
N HIS A 231 8.09 29.21 37.27
CA HIS A 231 8.44 30.29 38.18
C HIS A 231 7.43 30.46 39.33
N SER A 232 7.94 30.85 40.50
CA SER A 232 7.09 31.37 41.56
C SER A 232 6.59 32.78 41.23
N VAL A 233 5.45 33.19 41.78
CA VAL A 233 4.86 34.51 41.56
C VAL A 233 5.68 35.59 42.30
N PRO A 234 6.36 36.51 41.58
CA PRO A 234 7.25 37.49 42.20
C PRO A 234 6.53 38.74 42.72
N HIS A 235 5.30 38.99 42.25
CA HIS A 235 4.51 40.18 42.60
C HIS A 235 3.44 39.89 43.65
N SER A 236 2.96 40.95 44.30
CA SER A 236 1.91 40.85 45.32
C SER A 236 0.57 40.41 44.72
N ALA A 237 -0.28 39.79 45.54
CA ALA A 237 -1.62 39.37 45.13
C ALA A 237 -2.49 40.52 44.58
N GLY A 238 -2.30 41.74 45.10
CA GLY A 238 -3.02 42.92 44.60
C GLY A 238 -2.60 43.30 43.17
N MET A 239 -1.31 43.20 42.85
CA MET A 239 -0.79 43.46 41.50
C MET A 239 -1.26 42.38 40.52
N MET A 240 -1.10 41.10 40.89
CA MET A 240 -1.53 39.98 40.06
C MET A 240 -3.05 39.94 39.84
N LYS A 241 -3.85 40.47 40.77
CA LYS A 241 -5.30 40.61 40.57
C LYS A 241 -5.64 41.67 39.52
N LYS A 242 -4.83 42.72 39.40
CA LYS A 242 -5.05 43.80 38.43
C LYS A 242 -4.46 43.50 37.05
N PHE A 243 -3.32 42.81 37.02
CA PHE A 243 -2.59 42.41 35.82
C PHE A 243 -2.30 40.91 35.89
N PRO A 244 -3.22 40.07 35.40
CA PRO A 244 -3.11 38.62 35.52
C PRO A 244 -2.06 38.03 34.58
N THR A 245 -1.66 38.74 33.53
CA THR A 245 -0.69 38.27 32.53
C THR A 245 0.64 39.03 32.63
N CYS A 246 1.73 38.30 32.87
CA CYS A 246 3.08 38.87 33.04
C CYS A 246 3.53 39.67 31.80
N GLY A 247 3.17 39.22 30.60
CA GLY A 247 3.55 39.84 29.34
C GLY A 247 2.91 41.19 29.06
N GLU A 248 1.96 41.65 29.89
CA GLU A 248 1.46 43.03 29.84
C GLU A 248 2.54 44.07 30.19
N CYS A 249 3.59 43.65 30.90
CA CYS A 249 4.73 44.51 31.25
C CYS A 249 6.08 43.88 30.86
N HIS A 250 6.19 42.55 30.89
CA HIS A 250 7.46 41.83 30.72
C HIS A 250 7.69 41.21 29.32
N ASN A 251 6.82 41.49 28.34
CA ASN A 251 6.82 40.85 27.02
C ASN A 251 6.78 39.31 27.11
N THR A 252 7.38 38.61 26.16
CA THR A 252 7.37 37.15 26.06
C THR A 252 8.63 36.54 26.69
N ALA A 253 8.65 35.21 26.82
CA ALA A 253 9.87 34.52 27.25
C ALA A 253 11.03 34.65 26.23
N HIS A 254 10.73 34.97 24.96
CA HIS A 254 11.74 35.14 23.92
C HIS A 254 12.45 36.49 23.98
N ASP A 255 11.79 37.53 24.46
CA ASP A 255 12.30 38.92 24.48
C ASP A 255 12.07 39.62 25.83
N LEU A 256 12.06 38.84 26.91
CA LEU A 256 11.68 39.31 28.25
C LEU A 256 12.43 40.59 28.64
N ASN A 257 11.70 41.68 28.82
CA ASN A 257 12.24 42.96 29.30
C ASN A 257 12.13 43.02 30.83
N LEU A 258 13.29 42.99 31.48
CA LEU A 258 13.42 43.14 32.93
C LEU A 258 13.70 44.59 33.32
#